data_AF-A0A839ULL0-F1
#
_entry.id   AF-A0A839ULL0-F1
#
_cell.length_a   1.000
_cell.length_b   1.000
_cell.length_c   1.000
_cell.angle_alpha   90.00
_cell.angle_beta   90.00
_cell.angle_gamma   90.00
#
_symmetry.space_group_name_H-M   'P 1'
#
loop_
_entity.id
_entity.type
_entity.pdbx_description
1 polymer ?
#
loop_
_entity_poly.entity_id
_entity_poly.type
_entity_poly.pdbx_seq_one_letter_code
_entity_poly.pdbx_strand_id
1 'polypeptide(L)'
;MSGRTWARWKEGVIGRIDRDLRMRMAHLIGIHKSLRHLFKEPDRGYAWVRKLNAAFGDLSALDLMLRGEMSDLVAMREWIDAERGNPLDF
;
A
#
# COMPACT_ATOMS: atom_id res chain seq x y z
N MET A 1 2.01 -10.78 -10.06
CA MET A 1 1.20 -10.62 -11.31
C MET A 1 2.09 -10.91 -12.50
N SER A 2 1.62 -11.65 -13.51
CA SER A 2 2.47 -11.91 -14.69
C SER A 2 2.66 -10.64 -15.52
N GLY A 3 3.83 -10.48 -16.15
CA GLY A 3 4.10 -9.34 -17.05
C GLY A 3 3.10 -9.28 -18.22
N ARG A 4 2.61 -10.43 -18.67
CA ARG A 4 1.56 -10.53 -19.70
C ARG A 4 0.21 -9.96 -19.22
N THR A 5 -0.20 -10.27 -18.00
CA THR A 5 -1.43 -9.70 -17.41
C THR A 5 -1.31 -8.18 -17.29
N TRP A 6 -0.16 -7.69 -16.84
CA TRP A 6 0.13 -6.26 -16.72
C TRP A 6 0.07 -5.53 -18.06
N ALA A 7 0.70 -6.07 -19.11
CA ALA A 7 0.67 -5.49 -20.44
C ALA A 7 -0.76 -5.34 -20.99
N ARG A 8 -1.58 -6.40 -20.90
CA ARG A 8 -2.99 -6.38 -21.33
C ARG A 8 -3.81 -5.35 -20.58
N TRP A 9 -3.61 -5.22 -19.27
CA TRP A 9 -4.32 -4.23 -18.47
C TRP A 9 -3.98 -2.79 -18.89
N LYS A 10 -2.72 -2.51 -19.24
CA LYS A 10 -2.31 -1.19 -19.76
C LYS A 10 -2.96 -0.86 -21.11
N GLU A 11 -3.36 -1.86 -21.87
CA GLU A 11 -4.11 -1.70 -23.14
C GLU A 11 -5.63 -1.60 -22.93
N GLY A 12 -6.10 -1.56 -21.68
CA GLY A 12 -7.53 -1.52 -21.35
C GLY A 12 -8.21 -2.89 -21.39
N VAL A 13 -7.48 -3.97 -21.69
CA VAL A 13 -7.99 -5.34 -21.68
C VAL A 13 -7.94 -5.89 -20.25
N ILE A 14 -8.94 -5.51 -19.46
CA ILE A 14 -9.07 -5.95 -18.07
C ILE A 14 -9.71 -7.34 -18.05
N GLY A 15 -8.98 -8.31 -17.49
CA GLY A 15 -9.49 -9.65 -17.27
C GLY A 15 -10.50 -9.73 -16.12
N ARG A 16 -10.85 -10.93 -15.68
CA ARG A 16 -11.72 -11.11 -14.51
C ARG A 16 -11.04 -10.56 -13.25
N ILE A 17 -11.73 -9.67 -12.55
CA ILE A 17 -11.37 -9.23 -11.20
C ILE A 17 -12.09 -10.13 -10.21
N ASP A 18 -11.41 -11.17 -9.73
CA ASP A 18 -11.92 -12.04 -8.69
C ASP A 18 -11.97 -11.33 -7.32
N ARG A 19 -12.45 -12.06 -6.30
CA ARG A 19 -12.59 -11.51 -4.94
C ARG A 19 -11.25 -11.15 -4.33
N ASP A 20 -10.21 -11.98 -4.51
CA ASP A 20 -8.89 -11.73 -3.92
C ASP A 20 -8.27 -10.47 -4.50
N LEU A 21 -8.24 -10.37 -5.83
CA LEU A 21 -7.72 -9.20 -6.54
C LEU A 21 -8.45 -7.91 -6.16
N ARG A 22 -9.78 -7.97 -6.04
CA ARG A 22 -10.61 -6.84 -5.60
C ARG A 22 -10.26 -6.39 -4.17
N MET A 23 -10.06 -7.34 -3.27
CA MET A 23 -9.66 -7.04 -1.88
C MET A 23 -8.26 -6.42 -1.82
N ARG A 24 -7.28 -6.97 -2.55
CA ARG A 24 -5.93 -6.41 -2.62
C ARG A 24 -5.94 -4.97 -3.14
N MET A 25 -6.70 -4.72 -4.21
CA MET A 25 -6.90 -3.36 -4.73
C MET A 25 -7.53 -2.42 -3.70
N ALA A 26 -8.56 -2.87 -2.99
CA ALA A 26 -9.22 -2.07 -1.96
C ALA A 26 -8.26 -1.68 -0.83
N HIS A 27 -7.41 -2.60 -0.36
CA HIS A 27 -6.39 -2.30 0.64
C HIS A 27 -5.33 -1.33 0.12
N LEU A 28 -4.81 -1.53 -1.09
CA LEU A 28 -3.81 -0.63 -1.69
C LEU A 28 -4.36 0.80 -1.89
N ILE A 29 -5.61 0.93 -2.34
CA ILE A 29 -6.26 2.24 -2.47
C ILE A 29 -6.50 2.86 -1.10
N GLY A 30 -6.90 2.06 -0.09
CA GLY A 30 -7.05 2.51 1.29
C GLY A 30 -5.74 3.09 1.84
N ILE A 31 -4.64 2.35 1.73
CA ILE A 31 -3.29 2.77 2.11
C ILE A 31 -2.92 4.08 1.42
N HIS A 32 -3.11 4.16 0.10
CA HIS A 32 -2.83 5.39 -0.65
C HIS A 32 -3.62 6.60 -0.13
N LYS A 33 -4.91 6.40 0.17
CA LYS A 33 -5.80 7.45 0.65
C LYS A 33 -5.39 7.91 2.05
N SER A 34 -5.04 6.99 2.94
CA SER A 34 -4.59 7.30 4.30
C SER A 34 -3.24 8.01 4.31
N LEU A 35 -2.30 7.63 3.43
CA LEU A 35 -1.05 8.37 3.25
C LEU A 35 -1.28 9.82 2.81
N ARG A 36 -2.21 10.07 1.88
CA ARG A 36 -2.58 11.44 1.47
C ARG A 36 -3.24 12.26 2.58
N HIS A 37 -3.76 11.61 3.61
CA HIS A 37 -4.27 12.29 4.78
C HIS A 37 -3.16 12.65 5.77
N LEU A 38 -2.23 11.72 6.02
CA LEU A 38 -1.10 11.92 6.92
C LEU A 38 -0.08 12.94 6.38
N PHE A 39 0.17 12.91 5.06
CA PHE A 39 1.16 13.76 4.42
C PHE A 39 0.49 14.85 3.58
N LYS A 40 0.71 16.12 3.97
CA LYS A 40 0.27 17.29 3.16
C LYS A 40 0.90 17.28 1.77
N GLU A 41 2.18 16.93 1.69
CA GLU A 41 2.94 16.79 0.45
C GLU A 41 2.97 15.31 0.05
N PRO A 42 2.33 14.90 -1.07
CA PRO A 42 2.24 13.50 -1.46
C PRO A 42 3.59 12.82 -1.62
N ASP A 43 4.61 13.54 -2.09
CA ASP A 43 5.95 13.02 -2.31
C ASP A 43 6.63 12.59 -1.01
N ARG A 44 6.35 13.28 0.12
CA ARG A 44 6.82 12.84 1.45
C ARG A 44 6.22 11.49 1.83
N GLY A 45 4.95 11.25 1.53
CA GLY A 45 4.30 9.96 1.75
C GLY A 45 4.92 8.85 0.90
N TYR A 46 5.21 9.11 -0.37
CA TYR A 46 5.88 8.12 -1.24
C TYR A 46 7.33 7.87 -0.86
N ALA A 47 8.03 8.87 -0.34
CA ALA A 47 9.37 8.72 0.21
C ALA A 47 9.34 7.87 1.49
N TRP A 48 8.37 8.14 2.39
CA TRP A 48 8.18 7.38 3.62
C TRP A 48 7.91 5.90 3.35
N VAL A 49 7.08 5.57 2.35
CA VAL A 49 6.79 4.18 1.97
C VAL A 49 8.07 3.37 1.65
N ARG A 50 9.11 4.03 1.14
CA ARG A 50 10.39 3.41 0.78
C ARG A 50 11.45 3.50 1.87
N LYS A 51 11.22 4.26 2.94
CA LYS A 51 12.18 4.47 4.02
C LYS A 51 12.16 3.27 4.97
N LEU A 52 13.34 2.84 5.44
CA LEU A 52 13.44 1.84 6.50
C LEU A 52 12.78 2.36 7.77
N ASN A 53 12.06 1.48 8.47
CA ASN A 53 11.32 1.83 9.66
C ASN A 53 11.58 0.79 10.77
N ALA A 54 12.10 1.26 11.91
CA ALA A 54 12.37 0.42 13.07
C ALA A 54 11.10 -0.28 13.60
N ALA A 55 9.92 0.33 13.46
CA ALA A 55 8.64 -0.29 13.82
C ALA A 55 8.33 -1.55 12.98
N PHE A 56 9.00 -1.72 11.84
CA PHE A 56 8.83 -2.84 10.91
C PHE A 56 10.05 -3.76 10.90
N GLY A 57 10.90 -3.71 11.93
CA GLY A 57 12.14 -4.48 11.99
C GLY A 57 13.13 -4.06 10.91
N ASP A 58 13.29 -2.74 10.74
CA ASP A 58 14.14 -2.08 9.74
C ASP A 58 13.78 -2.38 8.28
N LEU A 59 12.58 -2.89 8.02
CA LEU A 59 12.01 -2.96 6.68
C LEU A 59 11.27 -1.68 6.32
N SER A 60 11.13 -1.40 5.02
CA SER A 60 10.23 -0.35 4.57
C SER A 60 8.78 -0.84 4.52
N ALA A 61 7.82 0.10 4.51
CA ALA A 61 6.42 -0.25 4.29
C ALA A 61 6.23 -0.96 2.94
N LEU A 62 7.00 -0.57 1.92
CA LEU A 62 7.01 -1.21 0.62
C LEU A 62 7.45 -2.67 0.70
N ASP A 63 8.51 -2.98 1.45
CA ASP A 63 9.00 -4.35 1.59
C ASP A 63 7.92 -5.27 2.18
N LEU A 64 7.20 -4.79 3.20
CA LEU A 64 6.08 -5.53 3.78
C LEU A 64 4.95 -5.74 2.76
N MET A 65 4.53 -4.70 2.03
CA MET A 65 3.47 -4.82 1.02
C MET A 65 3.84 -5.73 -0.15
N LEU A 66 5.13 -5.92 -0.44
CA LEU A 66 5.62 -6.76 -1.54
C LEU A 66 5.78 -8.24 -1.19
N ARG A 67 5.66 -8.65 0.08
CA ARG A 67 5.73 -10.07 0.50
C ARG A 67 4.68 -10.95 -0.15
N GLY A 68 3.56 -10.36 -0.57
CA GLY A 68 2.55 -11.03 -1.39
C GLY A 68 1.36 -11.58 -0.60
N GLU A 69 1.39 -11.57 0.73
CA GLU A 69 0.26 -12.02 1.54
C GLU A 69 -0.81 -10.92 1.70
N MET A 70 -2.08 -11.34 1.82
CA MET A 70 -3.17 -10.39 2.07
C MET A 70 -3.03 -9.75 3.46
N SER A 71 -2.58 -10.54 4.45
CA SER A 71 -2.37 -10.08 5.83
C SER A 71 -1.39 -8.91 5.92
N ASP A 72 -0.35 -8.88 5.08
CA ASP A 72 0.59 -7.76 5.04
C ASP A 72 -0.09 -6.45 4.61
N LEU A 73 -1.00 -6.51 3.63
CA LEU A 73 -1.76 -5.34 3.19
C LEU A 73 -2.81 -4.90 4.23
N VAL A 74 -3.43 -5.85 4.92
CA VAL A 74 -4.37 -5.56 6.02
C VAL A 74 -3.65 -4.86 7.17
N ALA A 75 -2.56 -5.45 7.65
CA ALA A 75 -1.77 -4.92 8.75
C ALA A 75 -1.19 -3.53 8.43
N MET A 76 -0.68 -3.32 7.21
CA MET A 76 -0.18 -2.01 6.79
C MET A 76 -1.29 -0.95 6.78
N ARG A 77 -2.48 -1.32 6.30
CA ARG A 77 -3.64 -0.41 6.32
C ARG A 77 -4.04 -0.04 7.74
N GLU A 78 -4.13 -1.03 8.64
CA GLU A 78 -4.49 -0.82 10.04
C GLU A 78 -3.46 0.05 10.77
N TRP A 79 -2.16 -0.18 10.51
CA TRP A 79 -1.08 0.63 11.08
C TRP A 79 -1.20 2.10 10.66
N ILE A 80 -1.36 2.36 9.36
CA ILE A 80 -1.49 3.74 8.84
C ILE A 80 -2.79 4.41 9.33
N ASP A 81 -3.90 3.64 9.39
CA ASP A 81 -5.17 4.16 9.88
C ASP A 81 -5.13 4.46 11.40
N ALA A 82 -4.34 3.72 12.18
CA ALA A 82 -4.10 4.01 13.60
C ALA A 82 -3.30 5.31 13.79
N GLU A 83 -2.28 5.55 12.97
CA GLU A 83 -1.52 6.81 13.04
C GLU A 83 -2.32 8.03 12.58
N ARG A 84 -3.43 7.83 11.87
CA ARG A 84 -4.38 8.92 11.61
C ARG A 84 -5.01 9.48 12.88
N GLY A 85 -5.16 8.66 13.93
CA GLY A 85 -5.75 9.05 15.21
C GLY A 85 -4.74 9.71 16.17
N ASN A 86 -3.45 9.64 15.86
CA ASN A 86 -2.37 10.16 16.69
C ASN A 86 -1.27 10.75 15.78
N PRO A 87 -1.24 12.07 15.52
CA PRO A 87 -0.24 12.63 14.64
C PRO A 87 1.15 12.40 15.24
N LEU A 88 1.93 11.53 14.62
CA LEU A 88 3.35 11.44 14.91
C LEU A 88 4.00 12.77 14.52
N ASP A 89 4.81 13.33 15.41
CA ASP A 89 5.66 14.49 15.12
C ASP A 89 6.66 14.11 14.00
N PHE A 90 6.37 14.53 12.75
CA PHE A 90 7.19 14.34 11.55
C PHE A 90 7.69 15.66 10.95
#